data_AF-D7G8W1-F1
#
_entry.id   AF-D7G8W1-F1
#
_cell.length_a   1.000
_cell.length_b   1.000
_cell.length_c   1.000
_cell.angle_alpha   90.00
_cell.angle_beta   90.00
_cell.angle_gamma   90.00
#
_symmetry.space_group_name_H-M   'P 1'
#
loop_
_entity.id
_entity.type
_entity.pdbx_description
1 polymer ?
#
loop_
_entity_poly.entity_id
_entity_poly.type
_entity_poly.pdbx_seq_one_letter_code
_entity_poly.pdbx_strand_id
1 'polypeptide(L)'
;MMMAVSHAAAEEISNMEDVPKLKDPVAIADFEALDIRVGRIVLAELIPDPDHGNKPSRKYLSLVVDLGNEKRRVVSAVRSIVDVEDAIGKAVLMAANVEEETILGLPSRGKLLSGSNFSKEPMPRTLRTVLLGGGGVPPGSAVSGL
;
A
#
# COMPACT_ATOMS: atom_id res chain seq x y z
N MET A 1 42.64 3.43 -29.56
CA MET A 1 42.21 4.77 -29.09
C MET A 1 40.79 4.62 -28.56
N MET A 2 40.53 5.16 -27.37
CA MET A 2 39.57 4.71 -26.35
C MET A 2 38.11 4.50 -26.76
N MET A 3 37.51 3.42 -26.22
CA MET A 3 36.07 3.29 -26.03
C MET A 3 35.62 4.24 -24.92
N ALA A 4 34.65 5.10 -25.22
CA ALA A 4 33.95 5.90 -24.22
C ALA A 4 32.91 5.03 -23.53
N VAL A 5 33.12 4.71 -22.26
CA VAL A 5 32.09 4.14 -21.39
C VAL A 5 31.20 5.31 -20.95
N SER A 6 29.94 5.28 -21.39
CA SER A 6 28.94 6.29 -21.07
C SER A 6 28.71 6.39 -19.56
N HIS A 7 28.82 7.60 -19.04
CA HIS A 7 28.66 8.01 -17.63
C HIS A 7 27.26 7.79 -17.02
N ALA A 8 26.38 6.98 -17.62
CA ALA A 8 25.00 6.81 -17.14
C ALA A 8 24.82 5.71 -16.07
N ALA A 9 25.81 4.84 -15.86
CA ALA A 9 25.71 3.72 -14.92
C ALA A 9 26.29 3.99 -13.52
N ALA A 10 26.83 5.20 -13.28
CA ALA A 10 27.62 5.50 -12.08
C ALA A 10 26.85 6.23 -10.96
N GLU A 11 25.60 6.66 -11.19
CA GLU A 11 24.79 7.37 -10.18
C GLU A 11 23.77 6.48 -9.43
N GLU A 12 23.55 5.22 -9.85
CA GLU A 12 22.57 4.33 -9.19
C GLU A 12 23.05 3.65 -7.91
N ILE A 13 24.30 3.89 -7.47
CA ILE A 13 24.83 3.34 -6.20
C ILE A 13 24.89 4.45 -5.14
N SER A 14 23.81 5.21 -4.97
CA SER A 14 23.64 6.01 -3.75
C SER A 14 22.53 5.41 -2.88
N ASN A 15 22.91 5.07 -1.64
CA ASN A 15 22.06 4.82 -0.47
C ASN A 15 21.61 3.37 -0.17
N MET A 16 22.54 2.40 -0.18
CA MET A 16 22.31 1.08 0.46
C MET A 16 22.23 1.17 2.00
N GLU A 17 22.76 2.23 2.61
CA GLU A 17 22.85 2.41 4.07
C GLU A 17 21.50 2.77 4.73
N ASP A 18 20.58 3.40 3.99
CA ASP A 18 19.26 3.80 4.52
C ASP A 18 18.19 2.70 4.35
N VAL A 19 18.53 1.56 3.73
CA VAL A 19 17.60 0.44 3.54
C VAL A 19 17.25 -0.17 4.91
N PRO A 20 15.96 -0.24 5.29
CA PRO A 20 15.57 -0.82 6.57
C PRO A 20 16.05 -2.27 6.72
N LYS A 21 16.62 -2.60 7.90
CA LYS A 21 17.04 -3.97 8.22
C LYS A 21 15.87 -4.94 8.05
N LEU A 22 16.11 -6.05 7.37
CA LEU A 22 15.14 -7.15 7.29
C LEU A 22 14.82 -7.67 8.69
N LYS A 23 13.55 -8.01 8.92
CA LYS A 23 13.10 -8.66 10.15
C LYS A 23 13.64 -10.10 10.21
N ASP A 24 13.63 -10.67 11.41
CA ASP A 24 14.00 -12.07 11.60
C ASP A 24 13.07 -13.00 10.78
N PRO A 25 13.57 -14.17 10.33
CA PRO A 25 12.77 -15.12 9.57
C PRO A 25 11.53 -15.59 10.35
N VAL A 26 10.43 -15.80 9.63
CA VAL A 26 9.18 -16.41 10.14
C VAL A 26 8.97 -17.78 9.51
N ALA A 27 8.09 -18.61 10.08
CA ALA A 27 7.75 -19.88 9.46
C ALA A 27 6.92 -19.64 8.18
N ILE A 28 7.07 -20.51 7.17
CA ILE A 28 6.27 -20.40 5.94
C ILE A 28 4.77 -20.51 6.22
N ALA A 29 4.39 -21.30 7.22
CA ALA A 29 3.01 -21.46 7.68
C ALA A 29 2.41 -20.14 8.18
N ASP A 30 3.20 -19.25 8.79
CA ASP A 30 2.73 -17.94 9.25
C ASP A 30 2.37 -17.04 8.06
N PHE A 31 3.13 -17.16 6.96
CA PHE A 31 2.84 -16.45 5.72
C PHE A 31 1.62 -17.03 5.00
N GLU A 32 1.53 -18.36 4.87
CA GLU A 32 0.40 -19.05 4.25
C GLU A 32 -0.92 -18.85 5.02
N ALA A 33 -0.84 -18.61 6.33
CA ALA A 33 -2.01 -18.26 7.14
C ALA A 33 -2.60 -16.88 6.81
N LEU A 34 -1.84 -15.97 6.17
CA LEU A 34 -2.35 -14.67 5.75
C LEU A 34 -3.11 -14.79 4.43
N ASP A 35 -4.37 -14.36 4.44
CA ASP A 35 -5.17 -14.26 3.22
C ASP A 35 -4.90 -12.90 2.55
N ILE A 36 -3.92 -12.86 1.65
CA ILE A 36 -3.58 -11.65 0.89
C ILE A 36 -4.30 -11.67 -0.45
N ARG A 37 -5.06 -10.61 -0.72
CA ARG A 37 -5.89 -10.47 -1.92
C ARG A 37 -5.52 -9.24 -2.73
N VAL A 38 -5.65 -9.35 -4.04
CA VAL A 38 -5.76 -8.17 -4.91
C VAL A 38 -7.14 -7.56 -4.73
N GLY A 39 -7.20 -6.28 -4.41
CA GLY A 39 -8.45 -5.52 -4.31
C GLY A 39 -8.47 -4.32 -5.22
N ARG A 40 -9.65 -3.76 -5.47
CA ARG A 40 -9.82 -2.50 -6.19
C ARG A 40 -10.51 -1.47 -5.32
N ILE A 41 -9.93 -0.29 -5.19
CA ILE A 41 -10.59 0.81 -4.48
C ILE A 41 -11.76 1.31 -5.32
N VAL A 42 -12.96 1.28 -4.76
CA VAL A 42 -14.20 1.74 -5.44
C VAL A 42 -14.79 2.99 -4.79
N LEU A 43 -14.38 3.32 -3.57
CA LEU A 43 -14.72 4.56 -2.88
C LEU A 43 -13.54 4.97 -2.00
N ALA A 44 -13.29 6.28 -1.92
CA ALA A 44 -12.35 6.88 -1.00
C ALA A 44 -12.98 8.12 -0.37
N GLU A 45 -12.82 8.29 0.94
CA GLU A 45 -13.44 9.36 1.71
C GLU A 45 -12.46 9.94 2.73
N LEU A 46 -12.54 11.26 2.92
CA LEU A 46 -11.91 11.92 4.04
C LEU A 46 -12.65 11.56 5.33
N ILE A 47 -11.91 11.22 6.38
CA ILE A 47 -12.50 10.92 7.69
C ILE A 47 -12.24 12.03 8.70
N PRO A 48 -13.23 12.42 9.50
CA PRO A 48 -13.02 13.32 10.63
C PRO A 48 -12.02 12.74 11.62
N ASP A 49 -11.21 13.61 12.19
CA ASP A 49 -10.23 13.28 13.21
C ASP A 49 -10.69 13.89 14.55
N PRO A 50 -11.24 13.08 15.49
CA PRO A 50 -11.75 13.59 16.75
C PRO A 50 -10.66 14.30 17.58
N ASP A 51 -9.41 13.85 17.49
CA ASP A 51 -8.27 14.43 18.21
C ASP A 51 -7.91 15.83 17.66
N HIS A 52 -8.35 16.16 16.44
CA HIS A 52 -8.09 17.42 15.77
C HIS A 52 -9.37 18.23 15.50
N GLY A 53 -10.34 18.15 16.41
CA GLY A 53 -11.56 18.96 16.35
C GLY A 53 -12.46 18.60 15.18
N ASN A 54 -12.54 17.31 14.82
CA ASN A 54 -13.33 16.77 13.71
C ASN A 54 -12.96 17.33 12.33
N LYS A 55 -11.75 17.89 12.18
CA LYS A 55 -11.21 18.24 10.86
C LYS A 55 -10.84 16.96 10.10
N PRO A 56 -10.84 16.98 8.75
CA PRO A 56 -10.40 15.84 7.96
C PRO A 56 -8.98 15.37 8.34
N SER A 57 -8.81 14.12 8.73
CA SER A 57 -7.55 13.52 9.18
C SER A 57 -6.47 13.62 8.13
N ARG A 58 -5.31 14.22 8.43
CA ARG A 58 -4.22 14.39 7.44
C ARG A 58 -3.49 13.09 7.09
N LYS A 59 -3.71 12.02 7.85
CA LYS A 59 -3.00 10.74 7.74
C LYS A 59 -3.86 9.66 7.08
N TYR A 60 -5.14 9.59 7.45
CA TYR A 60 -6.00 8.47 7.10
C TYR A 60 -7.04 8.80 6.04
N LEU A 61 -7.38 7.81 5.21
CA LEU A 61 -8.57 7.79 4.36
C LEU A 61 -9.43 6.57 4.75
N SER A 62 -10.75 6.70 4.61
CA SER A 62 -11.63 5.53 4.55
C SER A 62 -11.75 5.09 3.10
N LEU A 63 -11.51 3.81 2.85
CA LEU A 63 -11.55 3.22 1.52
C LEU A 63 -12.54 2.07 1.53
N VAL A 64 -13.34 1.95 0.46
CA VAL A 64 -14.08 0.71 0.17
C VAL A 64 -13.31 -0.04 -0.89
N VAL A 65 -12.90 -1.26 -0.54
CA VAL A 65 -12.14 -2.14 -1.40
C VAL A 65 -13.05 -3.26 -1.88
N ASP A 66 -13.12 -3.42 -3.20
CA ASP A 66 -13.76 -4.52 -3.88
C ASP A 66 -12.80 -5.71 -3.96
N LEU A 67 -13.24 -6.86 -3.46
CA LEU A 67 -12.54 -8.14 -3.47
C LEU A 67 -13.24 -9.14 -4.39
N GLY A 68 -14.08 -8.68 -5.31
CA GLY A 68 -14.80 -9.50 -6.29
C GLY A 68 -16.08 -10.13 -5.73
N ASN A 69 -15.98 -10.87 -4.62
CA ASN A 69 -17.13 -11.49 -3.96
C ASN A 69 -17.83 -10.55 -2.96
N GLU A 70 -17.11 -9.59 -2.41
CA GLU A 70 -17.64 -8.62 -1.47
C GLU A 70 -16.88 -7.29 -1.53
N LYS A 71 -17.46 -6.28 -0.88
CA LYS A 71 -16.86 -4.97 -0.68
C LYS A 71 -16.81 -4.68 0.80
N ARG A 72 -15.68 -4.20 1.30
CA ARG A 72 -15.52 -3.87 2.71
C ARG A 72 -14.72 -2.59 2.93
N ARG A 73 -14.97 -1.97 4.08
CA ARG A 73 -14.29 -0.74 4.50
C ARG A 73 -12.93 -1.07 5.13
N VAL A 74 -11.93 -0.29 4.75
CA VAL A 74 -10.61 -0.25 5.34
C VAL A 74 -10.25 1.19 5.64
N VAL A 75 -9.67 1.46 6.80
CA VAL A 75 -9.10 2.77 7.12
C VAL A 75 -7.59 2.65 7.05
N SER A 76 -6.96 3.42 6.17
CA SER A 76 -5.53 3.29 5.89
C SER A 76 -4.81 4.63 5.91
N ALA A 77 -3.56 4.63 6.39
CA ALA A 77 -2.70 5.80 6.55
C ALA A 77 -2.09 6.27 5.21
N VAL A 78 -2.92 6.41 4.18
CA VAL A 78 -2.47 6.66 2.81
C VAL A 78 -2.66 8.11 2.36
N ARG A 79 -3.30 8.97 3.15
CA ARG A 79 -3.60 10.36 2.75
C ARG A 79 -2.33 11.19 2.52
N SER A 80 -1.22 10.83 3.16
CA SER A 80 0.08 11.47 2.94
C SER A 80 0.69 11.16 1.57
N ILE A 81 0.22 10.11 0.88
CA ILE A 81 0.80 9.61 -0.37
C ILE A 81 -0.20 9.51 -1.50
N VAL A 82 -1.51 9.67 -1.28
CA VAL A 82 -2.51 9.67 -2.36
C VAL A 82 -3.67 10.57 -1.99
N ASP A 83 -4.21 11.27 -2.99
CA ASP A 83 -5.43 12.04 -2.85
C ASP A 83 -6.66 11.16 -3.12
N VAL A 84 -7.85 11.64 -2.73
CA VAL A 84 -9.07 10.83 -2.70
C VAL A 84 -9.45 10.37 -4.11
N GLU A 85 -9.37 11.29 -5.06
CA GLU A 85 -9.72 11.11 -6.46
C GLU A 85 -8.76 10.11 -7.14
N ASP A 86 -7.48 10.19 -6.79
CA ASP A 86 -6.43 9.34 -7.34
C ASP A 86 -6.44 7.93 -6.75
N ALA A 87 -7.07 7.73 -5.59
CA ALA A 87 -7.19 6.41 -4.96
C ALA A 87 -8.21 5.52 -5.69
N ILE A 88 -9.29 6.10 -6.23
CA ILE A 88 -10.38 5.34 -6.84
C ILE A 88 -9.89 4.64 -8.12
N GLY A 89 -10.27 3.38 -8.28
CA GLY A 89 -9.90 2.54 -9.43
C GLY A 89 -8.53 1.90 -9.33
N LYS A 90 -7.69 2.29 -8.36
CA LYS A 90 -6.38 1.69 -8.11
C LYS A 90 -6.53 0.25 -7.62
N ALA A 91 -5.66 -0.62 -8.13
CA ALA A 91 -5.47 -1.96 -7.61
C ALA A 91 -4.54 -1.89 -6.39
N VAL A 92 -4.86 -2.66 -5.36
CA VAL A 92 -4.14 -2.71 -4.08
C VAL A 92 -3.97 -4.14 -3.62
N LEU A 93 -3.01 -4.39 -2.74
CA LEU A 93 -2.87 -5.63 -2.01
C LEU A 93 -3.44 -5.44 -0.62
N MET A 94 -4.21 -6.42 -0.16
CA MET A 94 -4.92 -6.35 1.10
C MET A 94 -4.76 -7.66 1.86
N ALA A 95 -4.30 -7.59 3.11
CA ALA A 95 -4.50 -8.69 4.07
C ALA A 95 -5.97 -8.68 4.51
N ALA A 96 -6.72 -9.71 4.11
CA ALA A 96 -8.17 -9.79 4.19
C ALA A 96 -8.69 -10.59 5.40
N ASN A 97 -7.83 -11.36 6.09
CA ASN A 97 -8.21 -12.17 7.25
C ASN A 97 -7.59 -11.71 8.58
N VAL A 98 -7.03 -10.50 8.63
CA VAL A 98 -6.58 -9.91 9.89
C VAL A 98 -7.78 -9.44 10.72
N GLU A 99 -7.60 -9.38 12.04
CA GLU A 99 -8.63 -8.92 12.98
C GLU A 99 -9.09 -7.48 12.66
N GLU A 100 -10.38 -7.21 12.89
CA GLU A 100 -10.95 -5.87 12.71
C GLU A 100 -10.34 -4.91 13.75
N GLU A 101 -9.91 -3.74 13.27
CA GLU A 101 -9.38 -2.68 14.12
C GLU A 101 -10.24 -1.42 13.97
N THR A 102 -10.47 -0.70 15.07
CA THR A 102 -11.17 0.60 15.02
C THR A 102 -10.17 1.73 14.89
N ILE A 103 -10.27 2.53 13.83
CA ILE A 103 -9.39 3.68 13.56
C ILE A 103 -10.26 4.93 13.40
N LEU A 104 -10.01 5.96 14.21
CA LEU A 104 -10.80 7.20 14.28
C LEU A 104 -12.32 6.93 14.39
N GLY A 105 -12.70 5.92 15.17
CA GLY A 105 -14.09 5.53 15.41
C GLY A 105 -14.75 4.73 14.28
N LEU A 106 -14.01 4.35 13.24
CA LEU A 106 -14.50 3.54 12.12
C LEU A 106 -13.89 2.13 12.13
N PRO A 107 -14.68 1.08 11.88
CA PRO A 107 -14.15 -0.28 11.75
C PRO A 107 -13.36 -0.44 10.44
N SER A 108 -12.16 -1.02 10.55
CA SER A 108 -11.28 -1.35 9.44
C SER A 108 -11.13 -2.86 9.31
N ARG A 109 -11.69 -3.44 8.25
CA ARG A 109 -11.80 -4.89 8.04
C ARG A 109 -10.68 -5.44 7.15
N GLY A 110 -9.46 -5.16 7.54
CA GLY A 110 -8.24 -5.62 6.88
C GLY A 110 -7.18 -4.54 6.82
N LYS A 111 -6.06 -4.83 6.14
CA LYS A 111 -4.94 -3.89 6.00
C LYS A 111 -4.44 -3.84 4.56
N LEU A 112 -4.30 -2.63 4.02
CA LEU A 112 -3.64 -2.43 2.73
C LEU A 112 -2.13 -2.55 2.88
N LEU A 113 -1.49 -3.18 1.89
CA LEU A 113 -0.05 -3.34 1.84
C LEU A 113 0.56 -2.30 0.89
N SER A 114 1.60 -1.61 1.36
CA SER A 114 2.31 -0.57 0.63
C SER A 114 3.78 -0.55 1.00
N GLY A 115 4.64 -0.19 0.06
CA GLY A 115 6.03 0.14 0.37
C GLY A 115 6.17 1.57 0.89
N SER A 116 6.97 1.76 1.94
CA SER A 116 7.40 3.09 2.38
C SER A 116 8.61 3.55 1.56
N ASN A 117 8.68 4.84 1.21
CA ASN A 117 9.90 5.42 0.63
C ASN A 117 10.98 5.49 1.71
N PHE A 118 12.04 4.68 1.57
CA PHE A 118 13.22 4.76 2.42
C PHE A 118 14.28 5.73 1.88
N SER A 119 14.20 6.09 0.59
CA SER A 119 15.11 7.05 -0.02
C SER A 119 14.81 8.47 0.47
N LYS A 120 15.87 9.28 0.61
CA LYS A 120 15.76 10.72 0.88
C LYS A 120 15.20 11.50 -0.31
N GLU A 121 15.16 10.88 -1.49
CA GLU A 121 14.61 11.50 -2.68
C GLU A 121 13.08 11.68 -2.56
N PRO A 122 12.57 12.87 -2.94
CA PRO A 122 11.14 13.10 -2.96
C PRO A 122 10.47 12.19 -3.99
N MET A 123 9.42 11.50 -3.58
CA MET A 123 8.60 10.66 -4.46
C MET A 123 7.25 11.33 -4.76
N PRO A 124 6.70 11.15 -5.98
CA PRO A 124 5.32 11.52 -6.29
C PRO A 124 4.33 10.88 -5.32
N ARG A 125 3.28 11.63 -4.97
CA ARG A 125 2.13 11.16 -4.19
C ARG A 125 1.30 10.19 -5.03
N THR A 126 1.63 8.90 -4.97
CA THR A 126 0.79 7.84 -5.54
C THR A 126 0.84 6.57 -4.69
N LEU A 127 -0.24 5.79 -4.69
CA LEU A 127 -0.24 4.45 -4.10
C LEU A 127 0.72 3.55 -4.86
N ARG A 128 1.84 3.21 -4.22
CA ARG A 128 2.79 2.22 -4.72
C ARG A 128 2.61 0.91 -3.97
N THR A 129 1.47 0.27 -4.21
CA THR A 129 1.39 -1.17 -4.02
C THR A 129 2.20 -1.80 -5.16
N VAL A 130 3.10 -2.74 -4.85
CA VAL A 130 3.88 -3.48 -5.85
C VAL A 130 2.94 -4.42 -6.61
N LEU A 131 2.22 -3.88 -7.59
CA LEU A 131 1.62 -4.62 -8.68
C LEU A 131 2.32 -4.12 -9.94
N LEU A 132 3.39 -4.81 -10.30
CA LEU A 132 4.22 -4.48 -11.45
C LEU A 132 3.40 -4.70 -12.73
N GLY A 133 3.08 -3.61 -13.42
CA GLY A 133 2.51 -3.64 -14.76
C GLY A 133 0.97 -3.62 -14.78
N GLY A 134 0.42 -2.88 -15.75
CA GLY A 134 -1.01 -2.67 -15.97
C GLY A 134 -1.80 -3.91 -16.43
N GLY A 135 -1.54 -5.09 -15.86
CA GLY A 135 -2.29 -6.32 -16.06
C GLY A 135 -3.39 -6.48 -15.02
N GLY A 136 -4.64 -6.61 -15.48
CA GLY A 136 -5.85 -6.71 -14.66
C GLY A 136 -5.98 -8.05 -13.92
N VAL A 137 -5.25 -8.21 -12.83
CA VAL A 137 -5.56 -9.27 -11.87
C VAL A 137 -6.95 -8.97 -11.28
N PRO A 138 -7.93 -9.89 -11.42
CA PRO A 138 -9.28 -9.64 -10.94
C PRO A 138 -9.31 -9.36 -9.44
N PRO A 139 -10.18 -8.45 -8.96
CA PRO A 139 -10.46 -8.30 -7.54
C PRO A 139 -10.79 -9.65 -6.89
N GLY A 140 -10.20 -9.91 -5.73
CA GLY A 140 -10.35 -11.18 -4.99
C GLY A 140 -9.31 -12.24 -5.31
N SER A 141 -8.44 -12.02 -6.30
CA SER A 141 -7.37 -12.98 -6.60
C SER A 141 -6.45 -13.13 -5.40
N ALA A 142 -6.16 -14.38 -5.02
CA ALA A 142 -5.21 -14.69 -3.95
C ALA A 142 -3.78 -14.38 -4.40
N VAL A 143 -2.97 -13.87 -3.46
CA VAL A 143 -1.53 -13.69 -3.62
C VAL A 143 -0.83 -14.76 -2.81
N SER A 144 -0.06 -15.60 -3.48
CA SER A 144 0.71 -16.69 -2.89
C SER A 144 2.16 -16.64 -3.36
N GLY A 145 3.05 -17.36 -2.67
CA GLY A 145 4.40 -17.62 -3.15
C GLY A 145 4.37 -18.39 -4.48
N LEU A 146 5.37 -18.16 -5.34
CA LEU A 146 5.65 -18.95 -6.54
C LEU A 146 6.62 -20.09 -6.24
#